data_AF-A0A3B8JPP5-F1
#
_entry.id   AF-A0A3B8JPP5-F1
#
_cell.length_a   1.000
_cell.length_b   1.000
_cell.length_c   1.000
_cell.angle_alpha   90.00
_cell.angle_beta   90.00
_cell.angle_gamma   90.00
#
_symmetry.space_group_name_H-M   'P 1'
#
loop_
_entity.id
_entity.type
_entity.pdbx_description
1 polymer ?
#
loop_
_entity_poly.entity_id
_entity_poly.type
_entity_poly.pdbx_seq_one_letter_code
_entity_poly.pdbx_strand_id
1 'polypeptide(L)'
;MKTITQVLVKITNRTPEQVKPYLDALLEQLVQSQQERPFYETATTEEWLVAFRAWASGHERNTPLLSDYAVSRESMYDDEEY
;
A
#
# COMPACT_ATOMS: atom_id res chain seq x y z
N MET A 1 11.38 28.07 -1.24
CA MET A 1 10.63 28.20 0.04
C MET A 1 10.26 29.64 0.37
N LYS A 2 11.20 30.60 0.51
CA LYS A 2 10.89 31.99 0.92
C LYS A 2 9.82 32.71 0.08
N THR A 3 9.80 32.48 -1.24
CA THR A 3 8.83 33.12 -2.15
C THR A 3 7.38 32.66 -1.92
N ILE A 4 7.17 31.37 -1.68
CA ILE A 4 5.84 30.79 -1.45
C ILE A 4 5.27 31.28 -0.10
N THR A 5 6.09 31.28 0.95
CA THR A 5 5.69 31.81 2.27
C THR A 5 5.33 33.29 2.19
N GLN A 6 6.09 34.10 1.44
CA GLN A 6 5.81 35.53 1.25
C GLN A 6 4.50 35.79 0.50
N VAL A 7 4.18 34.98 -0.51
CA VAL A 7 2.91 35.08 -1.23
C VAL A 7 1.74 34.71 -0.31
N LEU A 8 1.88 33.63 0.46
CA LEU A 8 0.85 33.19 1.41
C LEU A 8 0.61 34.22 2.53
N VAL A 9 1.67 34.82 3.07
CA VAL A 9 1.59 35.95 4.02
C VAL A 9 0.75 37.10 3.46
N LYS A 10 1.01 37.49 2.20
CA LYS A 10 0.27 38.58 1.54
C LYS A 10 -1.19 38.25 1.27
N ILE A 11 -1.50 37.02 0.86
CA ILE A 11 -2.87 36.61 0.53
C ILE A 11 -3.71 36.39 1.79
N THR A 12 -3.10 35.84 2.84
CA THR A 12 -3.83 35.47 4.08
C THR A 12 -3.85 36.58 5.14
N ASN A 13 -3.13 37.70 4.93
CA ASN A 13 -2.93 38.76 5.92
C ASN A 13 -2.43 38.22 7.29
N ARG A 14 -1.54 37.22 7.25
CA ARG A 14 -0.94 36.60 8.45
C ARG A 14 0.57 36.81 8.49
N THR A 15 1.17 36.71 9.66
CA THR A 15 2.63 36.88 9.79
C THR A 15 3.38 35.63 9.30
N PRO A 16 4.65 35.75 8.89
CA PRO A 16 5.46 34.61 8.48
C PRO A 16 5.55 33.50 9.54
N GLU A 17 5.59 33.89 10.81
CA GLU A 17 5.66 33.01 11.98
C GLU A 17 4.35 32.22 12.15
N GLN A 18 3.23 32.81 11.74
CA GLN A 18 1.94 32.13 11.71
C GLN A 18 1.78 31.25 10.47
N VAL A 19 2.34 31.62 9.32
CA VAL A 19 2.16 30.84 8.08
C VAL A 19 3.05 29.60 8.06
N LYS A 20 4.27 29.70 8.57
CA LYS A 20 5.26 28.62 8.55
C LYS A 20 4.77 27.30 9.18
N PRO A 21 4.22 27.25 10.41
CA PRO A 21 3.77 25.99 11.01
C PRO A 21 2.62 25.34 10.25
N TYR A 22 1.71 26.13 9.65
CA TYR A 22 0.62 25.58 8.85
C TYR A 22 1.12 25.03 7.50
N LEU A 23 2.08 25.72 6.87
CA LEU A 23 2.70 25.24 5.65
C LEU A 23 3.49 23.94 5.90
N ASP A 24 4.25 23.90 6.99
CA ASP A 24 5.02 22.71 7.39
C ASP A 24 4.07 21.52 7.66
N ALA A 25 2.96 21.73 8.37
CA ALA A 25 1.95 20.69 8.61
C ALA A 25 1.25 20.21 7.32
N LEU A 26 0.93 21.12 6.39
CA LEU A 26 0.33 20.75 5.10
C LEU A 26 1.30 19.95 4.22
N LEU A 27 2.58 20.31 4.23
CA LEU A 27 3.62 19.58 3.52
C LEU A 27 3.82 18.19 4.13
N GLU A 28 3.83 18.08 5.46
CA GLU A 28 3.94 16.81 6.16
C GLU A 28 2.75 15.89 5.84
N GLN A 29 1.53 16.43 5.85
CA GLN A 29 0.33 15.69 5.45
C GLN A 29 0.36 15.28 3.97
N LEU A 30 0.91 16.14 3.09
CA LEU A 30 1.07 15.81 1.67
C LEU A 30 2.07 14.67 1.47
N VAL A 31 3.19 14.68 2.19
CA VAL A 31 4.19 13.60 2.15
C VAL A 31 3.60 12.29 2.70
N GLN A 32 2.87 12.34 3.81
CA GLN A 32 2.19 11.16 4.38
C GLN A 32 1.10 10.60 3.45
N SER A 33 0.36 11.45 2.74
CA SER A 33 -0.64 11.01 1.76
C SER A 33 -0.05 10.51 0.44
N GLN A 34 1.22 10.83 0.16
CA GLN A 34 2.02 10.25 -0.92
C GLN A 34 2.69 8.93 -0.53
N GLN A 35 2.51 8.46 0.70
CA GLN A 35 2.95 7.13 1.08
C GLN A 35 2.31 6.13 0.11
N GLU A 36 3.16 5.37 -0.59
CA GLU A 36 2.73 4.45 -1.65
C GLU A 36 1.66 3.53 -1.08
N ARG A 37 0.44 3.69 -1.61
CA ARG A 37 -0.66 2.81 -1.24
C ARG A 37 -0.32 1.41 -1.74
N PRO A 38 -0.70 0.37 -0.98
CA PRO A 38 -0.38 -0.98 -1.37
C PRO A 38 -0.99 -1.31 -2.73
N PHE A 39 -0.33 -2.21 -3.46
CA PHE A 39 -0.69 -2.59 -4.83
C PHE A 39 -2.18 -2.94 -4.98
N TYR A 40 -2.77 -3.61 -3.99
CA TYR A 40 -4.17 -4.02 -4.04
C TYR A 40 -5.18 -2.86 -4.01
N GLU A 41 -4.78 -1.66 -3.57
CA GLU A 41 -5.65 -0.47 -3.53
C GLU A 41 -5.57 0.39 -4.78
N THR A 42 -4.49 0.24 -5.57
CA THR A 42 -4.18 1.17 -6.67
C THR A 42 -4.06 0.50 -8.03
N ALA A 43 -3.81 -0.80 -8.07
CA ALA A 43 -3.63 -1.53 -9.30
C ALA A 43 -4.93 -1.61 -10.12
N THR A 44 -4.78 -1.36 -11.42
CA THR A 44 -5.79 -1.61 -12.45
C THR A 44 -6.01 -3.11 -12.65
N THR A 45 -7.11 -3.47 -13.31
CA THR A 45 -7.42 -4.87 -13.63
C THR A 45 -6.32 -5.52 -14.48
N GLU A 46 -5.75 -4.77 -15.43
CA GLU A 46 -4.67 -5.23 -16.29
C GLU A 46 -3.38 -5.50 -15.49
N GLU A 47 -3.01 -4.60 -14.58
CA GLU A 47 -1.86 -4.77 -13.69
C GLU A 47 -2.04 -5.98 -12.76
N TRP A 48 -3.25 -6.17 -12.25
CA TRP A 48 -3.62 -7.36 -11.48
C TRP A 48 -3.46 -8.65 -12.29
N LEU A 49 -3.93 -8.68 -13.54
CA LEU A 49 -3.80 -9.85 -14.41
C LEU A 49 -2.33 -10.17 -14.69
N VAL A 50 -1.50 -9.17 -14.90
CA VAL A 50 -0.06 -9.35 -15.11
C VAL A 50 0.62 -9.86 -13.84
N ALA A 51 0.38 -9.22 -12.69
CA ALA A 51 0.96 -9.63 -11.42
C ALA A 51 0.55 -11.06 -11.04
N PHE A 52 -0.71 -11.42 -11.25
CA PHE A 52 -1.22 -12.76 -11.00
C PHE A 52 -0.53 -13.81 -11.88
N ARG A 53 -0.39 -13.55 -13.18
CA ARG A 53 0.29 -14.48 -14.10
C ARG A 53 1.77 -14.64 -13.77
N ALA A 54 2.44 -13.55 -13.39
CA ALA A 54 3.82 -13.57 -12.96
C ALA A 54 3.99 -14.42 -11.69
N TRP A 55 3.14 -14.19 -10.68
CA TRP A 55 3.11 -14.99 -9.46
C TRP A 55 2.86 -16.48 -9.77
N ALA A 56 1.82 -16.80 -10.55
CA ALA A 56 1.48 -18.19 -10.88
C ALA A 56 2.62 -18.91 -11.62
N SER A 57 3.27 -18.23 -12.58
CA SER A 57 4.36 -18.81 -13.37
C SER A 57 5.71 -18.89 -12.62
N GLY A 58 5.86 -18.16 -11.52
CA GLY A 58 7.07 -18.17 -10.69
C GLY A 58 7.25 -19.42 -9.81
N HIS A 59 6.26 -20.30 -9.75
CA HIS A 59 6.33 -21.52 -8.95
C HIS A 59 7.15 -22.61 -9.64
N GLU A 60 7.86 -23.42 -8.85
CA GLU A 60 8.59 -24.57 -9.35
C GLU A 60 7.63 -25.63 -9.89
N ARG A 61 7.78 -25.98 -11.17
CA ARG A 61 6.89 -26.94 -11.86
C ARG A 61 7.07 -28.39 -11.40
N ASN A 62 8.12 -28.67 -10.65
CA ASN A 62 8.42 -29.99 -10.09
C ASN A 62 8.07 -30.09 -8.60
N THR A 63 7.21 -29.19 -8.10
CA THR A 63 6.73 -29.28 -6.72
C THR A 63 6.05 -30.64 -6.51
N PRO A 64 6.47 -31.42 -5.49
CA PRO A 64 5.83 -32.69 -5.17
C PRO A 64 4.33 -32.50 -4.94
N LEU A 65 3.53 -33.43 -5.47
CA LEU A 65 2.10 -33.42 -5.20
C LEU A 65 1.86 -33.65 -3.70
N LEU A 66 0.83 -32.96 -3.18
CA LEU A 66 0.31 -33.25 -1.85
C LEU A 66 -0.20 -34.70 -1.82
N SER A 67 -0.08 -35.36 -0.67
CA SER A 67 -0.64 -36.69 -0.48
C SER A 67 -2.17 -36.64 -0.53
N ASP A 68 -2.80 -37.76 -0.88
CA ASP A 68 -4.27 -37.87 -0.90
C ASP A 68 -4.89 -37.51 0.46
N TYR A 69 -4.20 -37.84 1.55
CA TYR A 69 -4.60 -37.44 2.90
C TYR A 69 -4.50 -35.92 3.09
N ALA A 70 -3.42 -35.26 2.66
CA ALA A 70 -3.24 -33.82 2.83
C ALA A 70 -4.25 -32.95 2.04
N VAL A 71 -4.85 -33.50 0.97
CA VAL A 71 -5.95 -32.86 0.23
C VAL A 71 -7.32 -33.42 0.60
N SER A 72 -7.39 -34.32 1.58
CA SER A 72 -8.64 -34.92 2.00
C SER A 72 -9.48 -33.93 2.79
N ARG A 73 -10.80 -34.09 2.69
CA ARG A 73 -11.73 -33.35 3.56
C ARG A 73 -11.49 -33.68 5.03
N GLU A 74 -11.09 -34.93 5.31
CA GLU A 74 -10.83 -35.41 6.67
C GLU A 74 -9.67 -34.63 7.31
N SER A 75 -8.53 -34.47 6.64
CA SER A 75 -7.39 -33.69 7.16
C SER A 75 -7.67 -32.21 7.38
N MET A 76 -8.62 -31.60 6.65
CA MET A 76 -8.98 -30.18 6.81
C MET A 76 -9.83 -29.91 8.05
N TYR A 77 -10.50 -30.95 8.57
CA TYR A 77 -11.38 -30.89 9.73
C TYR A 77 -10.98 -31.89 10.82
N ASP A 78 -9.78 -32.44 10.73
CA ASP A 78 -9.16 -33.27 11.78
C ASP A 78 -8.71 -32.30 12.87
N ASP A 79 -9.68 -31.69 13.55
CA ASP A 79 -9.45 -31.02 14.81
C ASP A 79 -9.09 -32.15 15.79
N GLU A 80 -7.81 -32.23 16.17
CA GLU A 80 -7.31 -33.21 17.14
C GLU A 80 -8.13 -33.12 18.44
N GLU A 81 -9.20 -33.92 18.53
CA GLU A 81 -9.98 -34.13 19.75
C GLU A 81 -9.07 -34.87 20.75
N TYR A 82 -8.35 -34.09 21.55
CA TYR A 82 -7.67 -34.55 22.77
C TYR A 82 -8.54 -34.34 24.01
#